data_AF-A0A7J7L9N1-F1
#
_entry.id   AF-A0A7J7L9N1-F1
#
_cell.length_a   1.000
_cell.length_b   1.000
_cell.length_c   1.000
_cell.angle_alpha   90.00
_cell.angle_beta   90.00
_cell.angle_gamma   90.00
#
_symmetry.space_group_name_H-M   'P 1'
#
loop_
_entity.id
_entity.type
_entity.pdbx_description
1 polymer ?
#
loop_
_entity_poly.entity_id
_entity_poly.type
_entity_poly.pdbx_seq_one_letter_code
_entity_poly.pdbx_strand_id
1 'polypeptide(L)'
;MVKNDKTGLGRALVKHHNHMILETKEKGRAYRNQEKKILESVTEITDIDAIIEQAEEADRLFSTDHPPPNILINLDTSSGADAMAPEERRAQQKREEELHTNSLQVPRRPPWNAKMSVEELDNNEKQAFLIWRRSLARLEENEKLVLTPFEKNLDIWRQLWRVLERSDLLVMVVDARDPMFYRCPDLEVCSYFFLEKDC
;
A
#
# COMPACT_ATOMS: atom_id res chain seq x y z
N MET A 1 -47.27 39.42 27.78
CA MET A 1 -47.38 37.97 28.09
C MET A 1 -46.70 37.21 26.95
N VAL A 2 -45.39 36.95 27.05
CA VAL A 2 -44.59 36.34 25.97
C VAL A 2 -44.47 34.85 26.24
N LYS A 3 -45.08 34.01 25.39
CA LYS A 3 -44.92 32.54 25.41
C LYS A 3 -43.62 32.19 24.69
N ASN A 4 -42.82 31.33 25.33
CA ASN A 4 -41.47 30.98 24.92
C ASN A 4 -41.51 29.63 24.18
N ASP A 5 -41.59 29.66 22.85
CA ASP A 5 -41.57 28.46 22.01
C ASP A 5 -40.13 27.95 21.84
N LYS A 6 -39.62 27.22 22.83
CA LYS A 6 -38.27 26.62 22.80
C LYS A 6 -38.26 25.15 23.22
N THR A 7 -38.95 24.25 22.52
CA THR A 7 -38.83 22.79 22.81
C THR A 7 -38.98 21.84 21.61
N GLY A 8 -38.68 22.26 20.37
CA GLY A 8 -38.76 21.40 19.17
C GLY A 8 -37.42 20.82 18.69
N LEU A 9 -36.42 21.69 18.49
CA LEU A 9 -35.16 21.32 17.80
C LEU A 9 -34.33 20.28 18.55
N GLY A 10 -34.21 20.37 19.88
CA GLY A 10 -33.40 19.43 20.66
C GLY A 10 -33.92 18.00 20.58
N ARG A 11 -35.24 17.81 20.53
CA ARG A 11 -35.86 16.48 20.38
C ARG A 11 -35.66 15.92 18.97
N ALA A 12 -35.71 16.79 17.95
CA ALA A 12 -35.45 16.40 16.57
C ALA A 12 -34.01 15.94 16.35
N LEU A 13 -33.02 16.67 16.91
CA LEU A 13 -31.62 16.28 16.84
C LEU A 13 -31.35 14.95 17.55
N VAL A 14 -31.90 14.74 18.75
CA VAL A 14 -31.75 13.48 19.48
C VAL A 14 -32.39 12.31 18.73
N LYS A 15 -33.56 12.53 18.10
CA LYS A 15 -34.20 11.50 17.28
C LYS A 15 -33.38 11.15 16.03
N HIS A 16 -32.83 12.15 15.35
CA HIS A 16 -31.95 11.96 14.18
C HIS A 16 -30.66 11.20 14.56
N HIS A 17 -30.03 11.58 15.68
CA HIS A 17 -28.84 10.91 16.18
C HIS A 17 -29.10 9.43 16.54
N ASN A 18 -30.20 9.15 17.24
CA ASN A 18 -30.59 7.79 17.57
C ASN A 18 -30.91 6.94 16.32
N HIS A 19 -31.49 7.55 15.29
CA HIS A 19 -31.76 6.88 14.02
C HIS A 19 -30.45 6.51 13.30
N MET A 20 -29.47 7.42 13.22
CA MET A 20 -28.18 7.12 12.61
C MET A 20 -27.41 6.02 13.37
N ILE A 21 -27.52 5.97 14.70
CA ILE A 21 -26.93 4.89 15.52
C ILE A 21 -27.58 3.53 15.23
N LEU A 22 -28.89 3.50 15.00
CA LEU A 22 -29.59 2.26 14.64
C LEU A 22 -29.17 1.78 13.25
N GLU A 23 -29.12 2.68 12.26
CA GLU A 23 -28.68 2.34 10.90
C GLU A 23 -27.25 1.81 10.86
N THR A 24 -26.33 2.43 11.62
CA THR A 24 -24.93 1.94 11.71
C THR A 24 -24.83 0.59 12.41
N LYS A 25 -25.63 0.35 13.46
CA LYS A 25 -25.69 -0.97 14.12
C LYS A 25 -26.29 -2.04 13.21
N GLU A 26 -27.32 -1.72 12.44
CA GLU A 26 -27.94 -2.65 11.48
C GLU A 26 -26.99 -2.97 10.32
N LYS A 27 -26.31 -1.97 9.77
CA LYS A 27 -25.25 -2.18 8.76
C LYS A 27 -24.14 -3.07 9.33
N GLY A 28 -23.67 -2.82 10.55
CA GLY A 28 -22.65 -3.65 11.20
C GLY A 28 -23.09 -5.10 11.44
N ARG A 29 -24.38 -5.35 11.71
CA ARG A 29 -24.93 -6.71 11.80
C ARG A 29 -25.03 -7.39 10.43
N ALA A 30 -25.42 -6.64 9.39
CA ALA A 30 -25.47 -7.14 8.02
C ALA A 30 -24.08 -7.56 7.52
N TYR A 31 -23.05 -6.72 7.70
CA TYR A 31 -21.66 -7.06 7.34
C TYR A 31 -21.15 -8.31 8.08
N ARG A 32 -21.40 -8.41 9.39
CA ARG A 32 -21.00 -9.59 10.17
C ARG A 32 -21.71 -10.88 9.73
N ASN A 33 -22.99 -10.79 9.32
CA ASN A 33 -23.73 -11.94 8.81
C ASN A 33 -23.25 -12.35 7.41
N GLN A 34 -22.85 -11.39 6.57
CA GLN A 34 -22.22 -11.67 5.28
C GLN A 34 -20.86 -12.37 5.46
N GLU A 35 -19.99 -11.88 6.35
CA GLU A 35 -18.69 -12.54 6.66
C GLU A 35 -18.86 -13.99 7.14
N LYS A 36 -19.85 -14.26 7.99
CA LYS A 36 -20.14 -15.63 8.46
C LYS A 36 -20.56 -16.57 7.33
N LYS A 37 -21.31 -16.08 6.35
CA LYS A 37 -21.77 -16.86 5.19
C LYS A 37 -20.63 -17.15 4.21
N ILE A 38 -19.64 -16.25 4.12
CA ILE A 38 -18.44 -16.41 3.28
C ILE A 38 -17.45 -17.43 3.87
N LEU A 39 -17.43 -17.61 5.20
CA LEU A 39 -16.48 -18.49 5.90
C LEU A 39 -17.01 -19.92 6.16
N GLU A 40 -18.14 -20.30 5.58
CA GLU A 40 -18.70 -21.64 5.75
C GLU A 40 -17.99 -22.63 4.80
N SER A 41 -17.11 -23.47 5.35
CA SER A 41 -16.37 -24.47 4.57
C SER A 41 -17.28 -25.68 4.26
N VAL A 42 -17.64 -25.85 2.99
CA VAL A 42 -18.36 -27.04 2.52
C VAL A 42 -17.34 -28.10 2.12
N THR A 43 -17.25 -29.19 2.89
CA THR A 43 -16.23 -30.24 2.72
C THR A 43 -16.72 -31.47 1.95
N GLU A 44 -18.00 -31.52 1.54
CA GLU A 44 -18.56 -32.62 0.75
C GLU A 44 -19.16 -32.08 -0.54
N ILE A 45 -18.62 -32.55 -1.67
CA ILE A 45 -19.02 -32.17 -3.03
C ILE A 45 -19.68 -33.39 -3.65
N THR A 46 -20.99 -33.34 -3.89
CA THR A 46 -21.72 -34.46 -4.52
C THR A 46 -22.10 -34.19 -5.97
N ASP A 47 -22.29 -32.93 -6.38
CA ASP A 47 -22.70 -32.58 -7.74
C ASP A 47 -22.15 -31.20 -8.17
N ILE A 48 -21.55 -31.11 -9.35
CA ILE A 48 -20.86 -29.93 -9.87
C ILE A 48 -21.87 -28.87 -10.34
N ASP A 49 -22.97 -29.32 -10.94
CA ASP A 49 -23.98 -28.42 -11.51
C ASP A 49 -24.68 -27.61 -10.40
N ALA A 50 -24.90 -28.23 -9.23
CA ALA A 50 -25.46 -27.57 -8.05
C ALA A 50 -24.53 -26.46 -7.50
N ILE A 51 -23.21 -26.62 -7.63
CA ILE A 51 -22.22 -25.61 -7.21
C ILE A 51 -22.25 -24.41 -8.15
N ILE A 52 -22.34 -24.65 -9.45
CA ILE A 52 -22.41 -23.58 -10.46
C ILE A 52 -23.68 -22.76 -10.25
N GLU A 53 -24.82 -23.42 -10.08
CA GLU A 53 -26.11 -22.74 -9.83
C GLU A 53 -26.07 -21.92 -8.53
N GLN A 54 -25.50 -22.47 -7.45
CA GLN A 54 -25.36 -21.75 -6.18
C GLN A 54 -24.43 -20.53 -6.29
N ALA A 55 -23.35 -20.63 -7.07
CA ALA A 55 -22.42 -19.52 -7.29
C ALA A 55 -23.07 -18.40 -8.11
N GLU A 56 -23.83 -18.74 -9.16
CA GLU A 56 -24.57 -17.78 -9.98
C GLU A 56 -25.67 -17.07 -9.17
N GLU A 57 -26.41 -17.81 -8.32
CA GLU A 57 -27.39 -17.20 -7.42
C GLU A 57 -26.74 -16.25 -6.40
N ALA A 58 -25.57 -16.61 -5.86
CA ALA A 58 -24.84 -15.77 -4.93
C ALA A 58 -24.38 -14.45 -5.59
N ASP A 59 -23.88 -14.50 -6.84
CA ASP A 59 -23.46 -13.32 -7.59
C ASP A 59 -24.65 -12.38 -7.91
N ARG A 60 -25.81 -12.97 -8.24
CA ARG A 60 -27.06 -12.23 -8.46
C ARG A 60 -27.57 -11.53 -7.19
N LEU A 61 -27.53 -12.22 -6.04
CA LEU A 61 -27.91 -11.64 -4.76
C LEU A 61 -26.95 -10.50 -4.36
N PHE A 62 -25.64 -10.71 -4.51
CA PHE A 62 -24.63 -9.69 -4.21
C PHE A 62 -24.82 -8.43 -5.05
N SER A 63 -25.04 -8.57 -6.37
CA SER A 63 -25.26 -7.46 -7.29
C SER A 63 -26.54 -6.67 -6.99
N THR A 64 -27.57 -7.33 -6.43
CA THR A 64 -28.83 -6.68 -6.04
C THR A 64 -28.66 -5.83 -4.79
N ASP A 65 -27.93 -6.34 -3.79
CA ASP A 65 -27.68 -5.64 -2.52
C ASP A 65 -26.60 -4.56 -2.63
N HIS A 66 -25.72 -4.67 -3.63
CA HIS A 66 -24.62 -3.73 -3.89
C HIS A 66 -24.73 -3.18 -5.32
N PRO A 67 -25.75 -2.33 -5.59
CA PRO A 67 -25.86 -1.71 -6.90
C PRO A 67 -24.57 -0.95 -7.18
N PRO A 68 -23.99 -1.08 -8.39
CA PRO A 68 -22.74 -0.43 -8.71
C PRO A 68 -22.91 1.07 -8.47
N PRO A 69 -21.99 1.72 -7.72
CA PRO A 69 -22.07 3.15 -7.52
C PRO A 69 -22.12 3.82 -8.89
N ASN A 70 -23.07 4.74 -9.07
CA ASN A 70 -23.21 5.47 -10.32
C ASN A 70 -22.10 6.54 -10.36
N ILE A 71 -20.88 6.10 -10.62
CA ILE A 71 -19.72 6.99 -10.75
C ILE A 71 -19.85 7.63 -12.13
N LEU A 72 -20.40 8.85 -12.16
CA LEU A 72 -20.29 9.73 -13.32
C LEU A 72 -18.83 10.16 -13.44
N ILE A 73 -17.99 9.28 -13.99
CA ILE A 73 -16.67 9.66 -14.48
C ILE A 73 -16.96 10.48 -15.74
N ASN A 74 -17.00 11.80 -15.58
CA ASN A 74 -16.94 12.72 -16.72
C ASN A 74 -15.55 12.57 -17.35
N LEU A 75 -15.45 11.71 -18.37
CA LEU A 75 -14.19 11.39 -19.06
C LEU A 75 -13.67 12.57 -19.90
N ASP A 76 -14.45 13.64 -20.06
CA ASP A 76 -14.21 14.68 -21.06
C ASP A 76 -13.88 16.06 -20.47
N THR A 77 -13.28 16.17 -19.28
CA THR A 77 -12.88 17.50 -18.78
C THR A 77 -11.55 17.49 -18.03
N SER A 78 -10.45 17.36 -18.80
CA SER A 78 -9.26 18.22 -18.70
C SER A 78 -8.22 17.88 -19.79
N SER A 79 -8.32 18.55 -20.93
CA SER A 79 -7.23 19.30 -21.57
C SER A 79 -5.80 18.71 -21.55
N GLY A 80 -5.46 17.95 -22.59
CA GLY A 80 -4.18 18.07 -23.31
C GLY A 80 -2.89 17.56 -22.64
N ALA A 81 -2.62 16.25 -22.73
CA ALA A 81 -1.28 15.69 -22.91
C ALA A 81 -1.36 14.17 -23.20
N ASP A 82 -0.58 13.72 -24.18
CA ASP A 82 -0.21 12.33 -24.49
C ASP A 82 -1.29 11.33 -24.93
N ALA A 83 -1.79 11.55 -26.15
CA ALA A 83 -2.23 10.48 -27.06
C ALA A 83 -1.02 9.71 -27.65
N MET A 84 -0.09 9.28 -26.79
CA MET A 84 1.04 8.43 -27.19
C MET A 84 0.57 6.98 -27.28
N ALA A 85 1.04 6.23 -28.29
CA ALA A 85 0.69 4.82 -28.42
C ALA A 85 1.15 4.04 -27.17
N PRO A 86 0.46 2.95 -26.76
CA PRO A 86 0.83 2.18 -25.57
C PRO A 86 2.29 1.69 -25.58
N GLU A 87 2.83 1.42 -26.77
CA GLU A 87 4.22 1.00 -26.97
C GLU A 87 5.21 2.15 -26.72
N GLU A 88 4.89 3.35 -27.18
CA GLU A 88 5.71 4.55 -26.97
C GLU A 88 5.72 4.97 -25.51
N ARG A 89 4.58 4.86 -24.82
CA ARG A 89 4.47 5.06 -23.36
C ARG A 89 5.38 4.12 -22.59
N ARG A 90 5.38 2.82 -22.92
CA ARG A 90 6.28 1.82 -22.30
C ARG A 90 7.74 2.12 -22.59
N ALA A 91 8.08 2.50 -23.82
CA ALA A 91 9.45 2.84 -24.21
C ALA A 91 9.94 4.13 -23.54
N GLN A 92 9.06 5.09 -23.29
CA GLN A 92 9.37 6.30 -22.55
C GLN A 92 9.53 6.01 -21.06
N GLN A 93 8.62 5.24 -20.46
CA GLN A 93 8.72 4.81 -19.07
C GLN A 93 10.03 4.07 -18.82
N LYS A 94 10.38 3.10 -19.69
CA LYS A 94 11.65 2.36 -19.59
C LYS A 94 12.88 3.28 -19.66
N ARG A 95 12.87 4.28 -20.54
CA ARG A 95 13.96 5.27 -20.63
C ARG A 95 14.08 6.12 -19.37
N GLU A 96 12.96 6.60 -18.83
CA GLU A 96 12.94 7.38 -17.59
C GLU A 96 13.39 6.52 -16.40
N GLU A 97 12.94 5.25 -16.32
CA GLU A 97 13.42 4.27 -15.34
C GLU A 97 14.93 4.08 -15.45
N GLU A 98 15.47 3.84 -16.65
CA GLU A 98 16.91 3.70 -16.90
C GLU A 98 17.71 4.92 -16.44
N LEU A 99 17.22 6.14 -16.71
CA LEU A 99 17.86 7.39 -16.27
C LEU A 99 17.86 7.54 -14.74
N HIS A 100 16.81 7.07 -14.06
CA HIS A 100 16.63 7.20 -12.62
C HIS A 100 17.08 5.98 -11.81
N THR A 101 17.59 4.92 -12.45
CA THR A 101 18.15 3.71 -11.80
C THR A 101 19.10 4.03 -10.65
N ASN A 102 20.06 4.93 -10.88
CA ASN A 102 21.07 5.31 -9.88
C ASN A 102 20.50 6.08 -8.68
N SER A 103 19.30 6.65 -8.82
CA SER A 103 18.65 7.40 -7.74
C SER A 103 17.75 6.53 -6.86
N LEU A 104 17.42 5.31 -7.29
CA LEU A 104 16.60 4.33 -6.57
C LEU A 104 17.47 3.41 -5.73
N GLN A 105 18.17 3.99 -4.74
CA GLN A 105 19.04 3.23 -3.84
C GLN A 105 18.31 2.80 -2.58
N VAL A 106 18.74 1.71 -1.94
CA VAL A 106 18.25 1.31 -0.61
C VAL A 106 18.92 2.17 0.48
N PRO A 107 18.27 2.42 1.63
CA PRO A 107 18.84 3.27 2.66
C PRO A 107 20.12 2.63 3.23
N ARG A 108 21.23 3.38 3.20
CA ARG A 108 22.50 2.95 3.78
C ARG A 108 22.48 3.21 5.29
N ARG A 109 23.04 2.28 6.08
CA ARG A 109 23.22 2.52 7.52
C ARG A 109 24.31 3.58 7.71
N PRO A 110 24.08 4.60 8.55
CA PRO A 110 25.16 5.51 8.92
C PRO A 110 26.24 4.77 9.71
N PRO A 111 27.53 5.19 9.61
CA PRO A 111 28.59 4.63 10.43
C PRO A 111 28.25 4.76 11.92
N TRP A 112 28.46 3.68 12.67
CA TRP A 112 28.26 3.67 14.10
C TRP A 112 29.49 3.12 14.81
N ASN A 113 29.66 3.46 16.09
CA ASN A 113 30.74 2.95 16.90
C ASN A 113 30.20 2.44 18.24
N ALA A 114 30.92 1.50 18.86
CA ALA A 114 30.50 0.92 20.14
C ALA A 114 30.50 1.91 21.32
N LYS A 115 31.09 3.11 21.15
CA LYS A 115 31.14 4.16 22.18
C LYS A 115 29.93 5.10 22.11
N MET A 116 29.15 5.06 21.03
CA MET A 116 27.95 5.88 20.86
C MET A 116 26.86 5.45 21.84
N SER A 117 26.08 6.43 22.30
CA SER A 117 24.89 6.12 23.08
C SER A 117 23.80 5.51 22.20
N VAL A 118 22.90 4.72 22.81
CA VAL A 118 21.78 4.10 22.09
C VAL A 118 20.88 5.17 21.46
N GLU A 119 20.65 6.29 22.15
CA GLU A 119 19.84 7.40 21.66
C GLU A 119 20.50 8.13 20.50
N GLU A 120 21.81 8.35 20.55
CA GLU A 120 22.57 8.96 19.47
C GLU A 120 22.53 8.09 18.21
N LEU A 121 22.73 6.78 18.37
CA LEU A 121 22.63 5.83 17.25
C LEU A 121 21.23 5.82 16.63
N ASP A 122 20.19 5.75 17.46
CA ASP A 122 18.80 5.77 17.02
C ASP A 122 18.47 7.07 16.26
N ASN A 123 18.93 8.21 16.77
CA ASN A 123 18.76 9.50 16.11
C ASN A 123 19.49 9.56 14.76
N ASN A 124 20.72 9.07 14.68
CA ASN A 124 21.49 9.04 13.44
C ASN A 124 20.82 8.16 12.37
N GLU A 125 20.38 6.96 12.75
CA GLU A 125 19.65 6.05 11.87
C GLU A 125 18.34 6.66 11.38
N LYS A 126 17.57 7.30 12.28
CA LYS A 126 16.34 8.03 11.92
C LYS A 126 16.63 9.17 10.95
N GLN A 127 17.66 9.97 11.18
CA GLN A 127 18.02 11.07 10.27
C GLN A 127 18.43 10.56 8.90
N ALA A 128 19.28 9.53 8.83
CA ALA A 128 19.69 8.91 7.57
C ALA A 128 18.47 8.38 6.79
N PHE A 129 17.56 7.70 7.47
CA PHE A 129 16.33 7.19 6.87
C PHE A 129 15.40 8.31 6.39
N LEU A 130 15.27 9.41 7.14
CA LEU A 130 14.49 10.58 6.72
C LEU A 130 15.07 11.24 5.47
N ILE A 131 16.40 11.36 5.37
CA ILE A 131 17.08 11.90 4.18
C ILE A 131 16.78 11.02 2.96
N TRP A 132 16.91 9.70 3.12
CA TRP A 132 16.56 8.74 2.08
C TRP A 132 15.09 8.83 1.64
N ARG A 133 14.15 8.96 2.60
CA ARG A 133 12.74 9.17 2.25
C ARG A 133 12.50 10.46 1.47
N ARG A 134 13.22 11.53 1.80
CA ARG A 134 13.14 12.80 1.05
C ARG A 134 13.69 12.65 -0.37
N SER A 135 14.76 11.88 -0.57
CA SER A 135 15.27 11.63 -1.93
C SER A 135 14.27 10.87 -2.79
N LEU A 136 13.53 9.91 -2.21
CA LEU A 136 12.46 9.20 -2.91
C LEU A 136 11.26 10.10 -3.21
N ALA A 137 10.83 10.94 -2.25
CA ALA A 137 9.74 11.89 -2.49
C ALA A 137 10.07 12.86 -3.63
N ARG A 138 11.32 13.32 -3.74
CA ARG A 138 11.77 14.17 -4.86
C ARG A 138 11.75 13.44 -6.21
N LEU A 139 11.88 12.11 -6.23
CA LEU A 139 11.72 11.32 -7.45
C LEU A 139 10.24 11.13 -7.79
N GLU A 140 9.37 11.03 -6.79
CA GLU A 140 7.92 10.90 -6.96
C GLU A 140 7.29 12.18 -7.55
N GLU A 141 7.89 13.34 -7.34
CA GLU A 141 7.50 14.60 -8.01
C GLU A 141 7.61 14.51 -9.53
N ASN A 142 8.40 13.56 -10.08
CA ASN A 142 8.43 13.31 -11.52
C ASN A 142 7.21 12.48 -11.92
N GLU A 143 6.17 13.11 -12.48
CA GLU A 143 4.91 12.47 -12.91
C GLU A 143 5.08 11.28 -13.89
N LYS A 144 6.25 11.17 -14.52
CA LYS A 144 6.57 10.11 -15.48
C LYS A 144 7.10 8.81 -14.85
N LEU A 145 7.48 8.84 -13.58
CA LEU A 145 8.07 7.70 -12.88
C LEU A 145 7.08 7.15 -11.85
N VAL A 146 6.67 5.89 -12.05
CA VAL A 146 5.88 5.18 -11.04
C VAL A 146 6.85 4.46 -10.10
N LEU A 147 7.01 4.99 -8.89
CA LEU A 147 7.82 4.33 -7.86
C LEU A 147 7.11 3.07 -7.36
N THR A 148 7.84 1.96 -7.33
CA THR A 148 7.37 0.75 -6.65
C THR A 148 7.13 1.05 -5.17
N PRO A 149 6.00 0.58 -4.59
CA PRO A 149 5.77 0.73 -3.16
C PRO A 149 6.96 0.21 -2.34
N PHE A 150 7.32 0.94 -1.29
CA PHE A 150 8.48 0.63 -0.46
C PHE A 150 8.13 0.66 1.02
N GLU A 151 8.92 -0.07 1.80
CA GLU A 151 8.75 -0.18 3.24
C GLU A 151 9.04 1.15 3.96
N LYS A 152 8.09 1.64 4.76
CA LYS A 152 8.17 2.92 5.48
C LYS A 152 8.65 2.75 6.91
N ASN A 153 8.65 1.53 7.45
CA ASN A 153 9.10 1.23 8.79
C ASN A 153 10.64 1.08 8.84
N LEU A 154 11.30 1.93 9.62
CA LEU A 154 12.74 1.88 9.85
C LEU A 154 13.19 0.55 10.46
N ASP A 155 12.38 -0.10 11.28
CA ASP A 155 12.78 -1.33 11.97
C ASP A 155 12.97 -2.51 11.03
N ILE A 156 12.28 -2.52 9.89
CA ILE A 156 12.51 -3.53 8.84
C ILE A 156 13.85 -3.27 8.14
N TRP A 157 14.18 -2.01 7.86
CA TRP A 157 15.48 -1.64 7.32
C TRP A 157 16.63 -1.93 8.29
N ARG A 158 16.40 -1.78 9.60
CA ARG A 158 17.36 -2.22 10.64
C ARG A 158 17.60 -3.72 10.62
N GLN A 159 16.59 -4.53 10.34
CA GLN A 159 16.77 -5.97 10.18
C GLN A 159 17.67 -6.27 8.98
N LEU A 160 17.42 -5.61 7.85
CA LEU A 160 18.29 -5.72 6.68
C LEU A 160 19.74 -5.36 7.02
N TRP A 161 19.98 -4.21 7.65
CA TRP A 161 21.34 -3.79 8.02
C TRP A 161 22.05 -4.80 8.93
N ARG A 162 21.35 -5.34 9.93
CA ARG A 162 21.90 -6.38 10.81
C ARG A 162 22.26 -7.66 10.07
N VAL A 163 21.48 -8.03 9.04
CA VAL A 163 21.77 -9.20 8.20
C VAL A 163 22.98 -8.92 7.31
N LEU A 164 23.02 -7.75 6.66
CA LEU A 164 24.14 -7.34 5.81
C LEU A 164 25.47 -7.31 6.56
N GLU A 165 25.47 -6.84 7.81
CA GLU A 165 26.68 -6.74 8.64
C GLU A 165 27.18 -8.09 9.18
N ARG A 166 26.29 -9.06 9.37
CA ARG A 166 26.62 -10.32 10.05
C ARG A 166 26.81 -11.50 9.09
N SER A 167 26.49 -11.33 7.81
CA SER A 167 26.48 -12.42 6.84
C SER A 167 27.70 -12.35 5.95
N ASP A 168 28.41 -13.47 5.80
CA ASP A 168 29.52 -13.59 4.85
C ASP A 168 29.03 -13.74 3.40
N LEU A 169 27.79 -14.23 3.22
CA LEU A 169 27.18 -14.48 1.92
C LEU A 169 25.72 -14.03 1.91
N LEU A 170 25.35 -13.29 0.86
CA LEU A 170 24.00 -12.79 0.63
C LEU A 170 23.41 -13.47 -0.59
N VAL A 171 22.20 -14.03 -0.43
CA VAL A 171 21.43 -14.67 -1.51
C VAL A 171 20.14 -13.90 -1.72
N MET A 172 19.86 -13.51 -2.97
CA MET A 172 18.61 -12.87 -3.35
C MET A 172 17.71 -13.90 -4.03
N VAL A 173 16.54 -14.15 -3.43
CA VAL A 173 15.51 -15.00 -4.05
C VAL A 173 14.68 -14.13 -4.98
N VAL A 174 14.65 -14.49 -6.26
CA VAL A 174 13.90 -13.77 -7.30
C VAL A 174 12.80 -14.66 -7.90
N ASP A 175 11.70 -14.05 -8.33
CA ASP A 175 10.65 -14.75 -9.06
C ASP A 175 11.14 -15.05 -10.50
N ALA A 176 11.01 -16.31 -10.94
CA ALA A 176 11.46 -16.75 -12.25
C ALA A 176 10.67 -16.13 -13.41
N ARG A 177 9.48 -15.57 -13.17
CA ARG A 177 8.64 -14.93 -14.18
C ARG A 177 9.24 -13.61 -14.68
N ASP A 178 9.91 -12.87 -13.81
CA ASP A 178 10.62 -11.65 -14.15
C ASP A 178 11.81 -11.42 -13.22
N PRO A 179 12.91 -12.18 -13.38
CA PRO A 179 14.03 -12.15 -12.45
C PRO A 179 14.77 -10.81 -12.44
N MET A 180 14.69 -10.03 -13.53
CA MET A 180 15.36 -8.75 -13.63
C MET A 180 14.63 -7.65 -12.86
N PHE A 181 13.29 -7.72 -12.79
CA PHE A 181 12.49 -6.80 -11.99
C PHE A 181 12.72 -6.97 -10.48
N TYR A 182 12.83 -8.22 -10.00
CA TYR A 182 13.04 -8.50 -8.57
C TYR A 182 14.50 -8.42 -8.13
N ARG A 183 15.45 -8.30 -9.07
CA ARG A 183 16.86 -8.13 -8.76
C ARG A 183 17.13 -6.69 -8.33
N CYS A 184 17.91 -6.51 -7.27
CA CYS A 184 18.35 -5.21 -6.78
C CYS A 184 19.89 -5.08 -6.92
N PRO A 185 20.41 -4.51 -8.02
CA PRO A 185 21.85 -4.30 -8.20
C PRO A 185 22.46 -3.38 -7.14
N ASP A 186 21.67 -2.44 -6.61
CA ASP A 186 22.12 -1.52 -5.56
C ASP A 186 22.50 -2.25 -4.25
N LEU A 187 21.82 -3.37 -3.95
CA LEU A 187 22.15 -4.20 -2.78
C LEU A 187 23.52 -4.89 -2.96
N GLU A 188 23.85 -5.28 -4.19
CA GLU A 188 25.13 -5.89 -4.53
C GLU A 188 26.27 -4.89 -4.24
N VAL A 189 26.14 -3.65 -4.71
CA VAL A 189 27.11 -2.57 -4.45
C VAL A 189 27.18 -2.21 -2.96
N CYS A 190 26.04 -2.18 -2.27
CA CYS A 190 25.97 -1.92 -0.83
C CYS A 190 26.83 -2.90 -0.02
N SER A 191 26.78 -4.19 -0.38
CA SER A 191 27.46 -5.24 0.37
C SER A 191 28.98 -5.06 0.33
N TYR A 192 29.54 -4.66 -0.81
CA TYR A 192 30.96 -4.34 -0.94
C TYR A 192 31.38 -3.14 -0.09
N PHE A 193 30.56 -2.09 -0.04
CA PHE A 193 30.86 -0.87 0.72
C PHE A 193 30.85 -1.11 2.24
N PHE A 194 30.10 -2.11 2.72
CA PHE A 194 30.11 -2.53 4.12
C PHE A 194 31.37 -3.33 4.46
N LEU A 195 31.75 -4.30 3.61
CA LEU A 195 32.94 -5.13 3.83
C LEU A 195 34.25 -4.32 3.87
N GLU A 196 34.33 -3.23 3.10
CA GLU A 196 35.50 -2.34 3.06
C GLU A 196 35.62 -1.39 4.27
N LYS A 197 34.55 -1.23 5.07
CA LYS A 197 34.50 -0.35 6.25
C LYS A 197 34.79 -1.07 7.56
N ASP A 198 34.85 -2.41 7.53
CA ASP A 198 35.15 -3.28 8.67
C ASP A 198 36.60 -3.84 8.67
N CYS A 199 37.49 -3.32 7.81
CA CYS A 199 38.95 -3.58 7.83
C CYS A 199 39.77 -2.33 8.16
#